data_AF-A0AAW1SG75-F1
#
_entry.id   AF-A0AAW1SG75-F1
#
_cell.length_a   1.000
_cell.length_b   1.000
_cell.length_c   1.000
_cell.angle_alpha   90.00
_cell.angle_beta   90.00
_cell.angle_gamma   90.00
#
_symmetry.space_group_name_H-M   'P 1'
#
loop_
_entity.id
_entity.type
_entity.pdbx_description
1 polymer ?
#
loop_
_entity_poly.entity_id
_entity_poly.type
_entity_poly.pdbx_seq_one_letter_code
_entity_poly.pdbx_strand_id
1 'polypeptide(L)'
;MWLSNYDICQACHAKPEGQKNAPYAEVRLTTRREARLVDHRQLMQWVWNYFTDELSSGAEPAMEARDHSLREHSEDDPVILSGKPPLYFQHQGHSRTLIGVERIQLHLGHAADVSLLLLDPGLHTPDLVAALRSKRGWQDMLKRNLYTLNMSEYQLMYIADGVATGAELADLRAIQKFC
;
A
#
# COMPACT_ATOMS: atom_id res chain seq x y z
N MET A 1 25.30 12.76 -13.72
CA MET A 1 24.88 14.14 -13.44
C MET A 1 24.02 14.08 -12.19
N TRP A 2 24.59 14.39 -11.02
CA TRP A 2 23.87 14.34 -9.74
C TRP A 2 23.14 15.67 -9.55
N LEU A 3 21.81 15.64 -9.43
CA LEU A 3 21.03 16.80 -9.02
C LEU A 3 21.25 16.98 -7.52
N SER A 4 22.07 17.95 -7.14
CA SER A 4 22.58 18.10 -5.77
C SER A 4 21.60 18.72 -4.78
N ASN A 5 20.41 19.17 -5.19
CA ASN A 5 19.44 19.80 -4.28
C ASN A 5 18.01 19.53 -4.76
N TYR A 6 17.39 18.46 -4.28
CA TYR A 6 15.95 18.23 -4.42
C TYR A 6 15.21 18.77 -3.18
N ASP A 7 15.57 19.97 -2.72
CA ASP A 7 14.83 20.67 -1.67
C ASP A 7 13.88 21.67 -2.32
N ILE A 8 12.74 21.16 -2.77
CA ILE A 8 11.65 21.94 -3.37
C ILE A 8 11.14 23.02 -2.38
N CYS A 9 11.34 22.84 -1.07
CA CYS A 9 10.90 23.79 -0.05
C CYS A 9 11.75 25.08 -0.08
N GLN A 10 13.04 25.00 -0.37
CA GLN A 10 13.93 26.17 -0.35
C GLN A 10 13.58 27.18 -1.46
N ALA A 11 13.24 26.69 -2.65
CA ALA A 11 12.79 27.52 -3.76
C ALA A 11 11.41 28.17 -3.50
N CYS A 12 10.52 27.47 -2.78
CA CYS A 12 9.23 28.01 -2.35
C CYS A 12 9.38 29.09 -1.26
N HIS A 13 10.32 28.94 -0.33
CA HIS A 13 10.58 29.92 0.74
C HIS A 13 11.23 31.22 0.24
N ALA A 14 11.91 31.20 -0.92
CA ALA A 14 12.53 32.38 -1.50
C ALA A 14 11.55 33.32 -2.24
N LYS A 15 10.28 32.91 -2.40
CA LYS A 15 9.27 33.76 -3.03
C LYS A 15 8.80 34.84 -2.04
N PRO A 16 8.64 36.11 -2.48
CA PRO A 16 8.22 37.20 -1.61
C PRO A 16 6.82 37.02 -0.99
N GLU A 17 5.98 36.15 -1.59
CA GLU A 17 4.65 35.77 -1.09
C GLU A 17 4.63 34.42 -0.34
N GLY A 18 5.79 33.76 -0.18
CA GLY A 18 5.88 32.47 0.50
C GLY A 18 5.69 32.60 2.01
N GLN A 19 4.70 31.90 2.57
CA GLN A 19 4.60 31.78 4.03
C GLN A 19 5.89 31.16 4.58
N LYS A 20 6.54 31.85 5.53
CA LYS A 20 7.79 31.40 6.18
C LYS A 20 7.59 30.18 7.08
N ASN A 21 6.35 29.82 7.38
CA ASN A 21 6.02 28.60 8.09
C ASN A 21 5.67 27.54 7.04
N ALA A 22 6.57 26.60 6.80
CA ALA A 22 6.19 25.38 6.11
C ALA A 22 5.04 24.74 6.92
N PRO A 23 3.96 24.22 6.29
CA PRO A 23 2.84 23.60 7.00
C PRO A 23 3.23 22.30 7.75
N TYR A 24 4.49 21.88 7.61
CA TYR A 24 5.06 20.72 8.28
C TYR A 24 6.11 21.18 9.28
N ALA A 25 5.83 20.95 10.56
CA ALA A 25 6.82 21.10 11.61
C ALA A 25 8.03 20.19 11.32
N GLU A 26 9.23 20.70 11.56
CA GLU A 26 10.47 19.93 11.53
C GLU A 26 10.31 18.70 12.44
N VAL A 27 10.17 17.51 11.84
CA VAL A 27 10.11 16.26 12.60
C VAL A 27 11.52 16.00 13.10
N ARG A 28 11.82 16.49 14.30
CA ARG A 28 13.03 16.13 15.03
C ARG A 28 13.01 14.62 15.21
N LEU A 29 13.89 13.93 14.46
CA LEU A 29 14.09 12.49 14.60
C LEU A 29 14.56 12.23 16.04
N THR A 30 13.63 11.78 16.88
CA THR A 30 13.96 11.34 18.22
C THR A 30 14.94 10.19 18.09
N THR A 31 16.03 10.33 18.82
CA THR A 31 17.17 9.43 18.84
C THR A 31 16.73 7.99 19.10
N ARG A 32 16.80 7.15 18.06
CA ARG A 32 17.22 5.74 18.03
C ARG A 32 17.29 4.98 19.38
N ARG A 33 16.20 4.94 20.15
CA ARG A 33 16.07 4.10 21.35
C ARG A 33 14.59 3.89 21.67
N GLU A 34 14.20 2.61 21.73
CA GLU A 34 12.87 2.07 22.02
C GLU A 34 11.89 2.03 20.83
N ALA A 35 12.24 1.24 19.80
CA ALA A 35 11.22 0.69 18.90
C ALA A 35 10.37 -0.31 19.69
N ARG A 36 9.34 0.20 20.39
CA ARG A 36 8.20 -0.62 20.80
C ARG A 36 7.70 -1.30 19.53
N LEU A 37 7.59 -2.63 19.52
CA LEU A 37 6.98 -3.36 18.40
C LEU A 37 5.57 -2.78 18.22
N VAL A 38 5.40 -1.95 17.20
CA VAL A 38 4.09 -1.36 16.88
C VAL A 38 3.27 -2.47 16.27
N ASP A 39 2.11 -2.75 16.87
CA ASP A 39 1.23 -3.81 16.38
C ASP A 39 0.43 -3.29 15.18
N HIS A 40 0.83 -3.72 13.99
CA HIS A 40 0.19 -3.31 12.72
C HIS A 40 -0.99 -4.20 12.32
N ARG A 41 -1.62 -4.95 13.23
CA ARG A 41 -2.78 -5.80 12.91
C ARG A 41 -3.93 -5.04 12.23
N GLN A 42 -4.21 -3.82 12.66
CA GLN A 42 -5.29 -3.02 12.06
C GLN A 42 -4.98 -2.68 10.59
N LEU A 43 -3.73 -2.35 10.28
CA LEU A 43 -3.26 -2.17 8.91
C LEU A 43 -3.45 -3.44 8.09
N MET A 44 -3.02 -4.60 8.62
CA MET A 44 -3.17 -5.90 7.95
C MET A 44 -4.64 -6.22 7.67
N GLN A 45 -5.52 -5.98 8.64
CA GLN A 45 -6.96 -6.20 8.52
C GLN A 45 -7.59 -5.25 7.50
N TRP A 46 -7.20 -3.97 7.50
CA TRP A 46 -7.70 -3.00 6.54
C TRP A 46 -7.33 -3.39 5.11
N VAL A 47 -6.09 -3.81 4.87
CA VAL A 47 -5.64 -4.24 3.55
C VAL A 47 -6.35 -5.53 3.13
N TRP A 48 -6.56 -6.48 4.06
CA TRP A 48 -7.37 -7.66 3.79
C TRP A 48 -8.76 -7.28 3.28
N ASN A 49 -9.48 -6.47 4.06
CA ASN A 49 -10.82 -5.98 3.70
C ASN A 49 -10.79 -5.24 2.36
N TYR A 50 -9.79 -4.39 2.12
CA TYR A 50 -9.64 -3.70 0.85
C TYR A 50 -9.68 -4.68 -0.32
N PHE A 51 -8.89 -5.76 -0.33
CA PHE A 51 -8.91 -6.71 -1.45
C PHE A 51 -10.08 -7.71 -1.43
N THR A 52 -10.83 -7.85 -0.33
CA THR A 52 -11.89 -8.87 -0.20
C THR A 52 -13.32 -8.33 -0.11
N ASP A 53 -13.55 -7.05 0.21
CA ASP A 53 -14.88 -6.52 0.56
C ASP A 53 -15.92 -6.61 -0.59
N GLU A 54 -15.48 -6.55 -1.85
CA GLU A 54 -16.35 -6.76 -3.02
C GLU A 54 -16.82 -8.22 -3.20
N LEU A 55 -16.24 -9.16 -2.46
CA LEU A 55 -16.69 -10.56 -2.45
C LEU A 55 -17.82 -10.79 -1.43
N SER A 56 -17.97 -9.87 -0.47
CA SER A 56 -18.95 -9.99 0.63
C SER A 56 -20.23 -9.20 0.36
N SER A 57 -20.15 -8.18 -0.49
CA SER A 57 -21.31 -7.45 -1.01
C SER A 57 -21.58 -7.97 -2.41
N GLY A 58 -22.69 -8.70 -2.61
CA GLY A 58 -23.15 -9.13 -3.93
C GLY A 58 -23.62 -7.96 -4.83
N ALA A 59 -22.87 -6.86 -4.82
CA ALA A 59 -23.12 -5.66 -5.60
C ALA A 59 -22.49 -5.82 -6.98
N GLU A 60 -23.33 -5.79 -8.00
CA GLU A 60 -22.93 -5.80 -9.41
C GLU A 60 -21.92 -4.67 -9.69
N PRO A 61 -20.77 -4.94 -10.36
CA PRO A 61 -19.81 -3.91 -10.70
C PRO A 61 -20.43 -2.91 -11.66
N ALA A 62 -20.13 -1.63 -11.44
CA ALA A 62 -20.42 -0.56 -12.37
C ALA A 62 -19.88 -0.92 -13.76
N MET A 63 -20.83 -0.98 -14.68
CA MET A 63 -20.72 -1.19 -16.10
C MET A 63 -19.70 -0.23 -16.73
N GLU A 64 -18.49 -0.71 -17.04
CA GLU A 64 -17.83 -0.54 -18.35
C GLU A 64 -16.43 -1.18 -18.36
N ALA A 65 -16.20 -2.02 -19.38
CA ALA A 65 -14.98 -2.75 -19.75
C ALA A 65 -14.60 -3.98 -18.90
N ARG A 66 -15.36 -5.08 -19.01
CA ARG A 66 -14.81 -6.43 -18.78
C ARG A 66 -15.08 -7.35 -19.96
N ASP A 67 -13.99 -7.80 -20.56
CA ASP A 67 -13.89 -9.00 -21.39
C ASP A 67 -14.46 -10.19 -20.60
N HIS A 68 -15.42 -10.90 -21.20
CA HIS A 68 -16.42 -11.71 -20.51
C HIS A 68 -15.93 -13.15 -20.18
N SER A 69 -14.62 -13.38 -20.05
CA SER A 69 -14.06 -14.75 -19.98
C SER A 69 -13.48 -15.17 -18.62
N LEU A 70 -13.66 -14.42 -17.53
CA LEU A 70 -13.02 -14.71 -16.22
C LEU A 70 -13.98 -14.94 -15.04
N ARG A 71 -15.30 -15.01 -15.25
CA ARG A 71 -16.28 -15.23 -14.17
C ARG A 71 -16.86 -16.63 -14.19
N GLU A 72 -16.00 -17.63 -13.97
CA GLU A 72 -16.37 -18.97 -13.51
C GLU A 72 -15.57 -19.27 -12.23
N HIS A 73 -15.88 -18.58 -11.13
CA HIS A 73 -15.28 -18.93 -9.84
C HIS A 73 -16.10 -20.05 -9.19
N SER A 74 -15.53 -21.25 -9.17
CA SER A 74 -15.91 -22.29 -8.20
C SER A 74 -15.51 -21.83 -6.80
N GLU A 75 -16.29 -22.17 -5.77
CA GLU A 75 -15.99 -21.88 -4.35
C GLU A 75 -14.62 -22.42 -3.86
N ASP A 76 -13.96 -23.27 -4.65
CA ASP A 76 -12.66 -23.90 -4.38
C ASP A 76 -11.45 -23.23 -5.07
N ASP A 77 -11.59 -22.07 -5.74
CA ASP A 77 -10.43 -21.39 -6.34
C ASP A 77 -9.57 -20.69 -5.26
N PRO A 78 -8.32 -21.13 -5.01
CA PRO A 78 -7.47 -20.52 -3.98
C PRO A 78 -6.96 -19.12 -4.35
N VAL A 79 -7.17 -18.65 -5.59
CA VAL A 79 -6.68 -17.36 -6.06
C VAL A 79 -7.83 -16.50 -6.58
N ILE A 80 -7.99 -15.32 -6.00
CA ILE A 80 -9.07 -14.39 -6.36
C ILE A 80 -8.48 -13.11 -6.95
N LEU A 81 -8.95 -12.74 -8.15
CA LEU A 81 -8.60 -11.46 -8.78
C LEU A 81 -9.65 -10.41 -8.38
N SER A 82 -9.33 -9.59 -7.38
CA SER A 82 -10.26 -8.56 -6.86
C SER A 82 -10.64 -7.50 -7.89
N GLY A 83 -9.78 -7.23 -8.89
CA GLY A 83 -9.95 -6.12 -9.83
C GLY A 83 -9.71 -4.74 -9.23
N LYS A 84 -9.32 -4.65 -7.96
CA LYS A 84 -8.99 -3.40 -7.29
C LYS A 84 -7.59 -2.90 -7.67
N PRO A 85 -7.37 -1.58 -7.72
CA PRO A 85 -6.05 -1.03 -7.99
C PRO A 85 -5.06 -1.37 -6.86
N PRO A 86 -3.75 -1.38 -7.15
CA PRO A 86 -2.74 -1.56 -6.12
C PRO A 86 -2.70 -0.35 -5.18
N LEU A 87 -2.24 -0.57 -3.95
CA LEU A 87 -2.12 0.47 -2.92
C LEU A 87 -0.70 1.03 -2.90
N TYR A 88 -0.56 2.34 -2.73
CA TYR A 88 0.72 2.95 -2.41
C TYR A 88 0.99 2.77 -0.91
N PHE A 89 2.13 2.16 -0.58
CA PHE A 89 2.50 1.75 0.76
C PHE A 89 3.75 2.51 1.19
N GLN A 90 3.60 3.46 2.11
CA GLN A 90 4.66 4.35 2.55
C GLN A 90 5.03 4.09 4.00
N HIS A 91 6.32 4.16 4.29
CA HIS A 91 6.82 4.40 5.65
C HIS A 91 7.95 5.42 5.59
N GLN A 92 8.52 5.78 6.74
CA GLN A 92 9.66 6.69 6.75
C GLN A 92 10.81 6.15 5.88
N GLY A 93 11.23 6.92 4.88
CA GLY A 93 12.42 6.66 4.06
C GLY A 93 12.23 5.70 2.87
N HIS A 94 11.07 5.06 2.68
CA HIS A 94 10.85 4.18 1.54
C HIS A 94 9.36 3.99 1.20
N SER A 95 9.08 3.74 -0.07
CA SER A 95 7.76 3.40 -0.56
C SER A 95 7.77 2.12 -1.38
N ARG A 96 6.63 1.45 -1.38
CA ARG A 96 6.38 0.19 -2.08
C ARG A 96 4.97 0.21 -2.66
N THR A 97 4.72 -0.70 -3.59
CA THR A 97 3.38 -0.91 -4.16
C THR A 97 2.82 -2.21 -3.65
N LEU A 98 1.70 -2.17 -2.93
CA LEU A 98 1.02 -3.36 -2.39
C LEU A 98 0.01 -3.85 -3.42
N ILE A 99 0.23 -5.06 -3.92
CA ILE A 99 -0.49 -5.66 -5.06
C ILE A 99 -1.47 -6.76 -4.67
N GLY A 100 -1.49 -7.18 -3.41
CA GLY A 100 -2.44 -8.15 -2.91
C GLY A 100 -2.12 -8.65 -1.50
N VAL A 101 -2.91 -9.62 -1.06
CA VAL A 101 -2.78 -10.30 0.22
C VAL A 101 -2.89 -11.80 0.04
N GLU A 102 -2.22 -12.53 0.92
CA GLU A 102 -2.33 -13.98 1.04
C GLU A 102 -2.71 -14.32 2.47
N ARG A 103 -3.63 -15.28 2.64
CA ARG A 103 -3.98 -15.85 3.94
C ARG A 103 -3.68 -17.34 3.93
N ILE A 104 -2.78 -17.75 4.80
CA ILE A 104 -2.46 -19.17 4.99
C ILE A 104 -3.21 -19.65 6.22
N GLN A 105 -4.15 -20.57 6.01
CA GLN A 105 -4.81 -21.26 7.12
C GLN A 105 -3.81 -22.26 7.71
N LEU A 106 -3.32 -21.97 8.92
CA LEU A 106 -2.50 -22.91 9.66
C LEU A 106 -3.42 -24.03 10.19
N HIS A 107 -3.05 -25.29 9.98
CA HIS A 107 -3.76 -26.42 10.57
C HIS A 107 -3.63 -26.39 12.10
N LEU A 108 -4.67 -26.87 12.80
CA LEU A 108 -4.80 -26.94 14.28
C LEU A 108 -5.01 -25.61 15.02
N GLY A 109 -6.17 -24.98 14.86
CA GLY A 109 -6.67 -23.96 15.80
C GLY A 109 -5.86 -22.66 15.91
N HIS A 110 -4.82 -22.50 15.10
CA HIS A 110 -4.04 -21.28 15.01
C HIS A 110 -4.77 -20.23 14.16
N ALA A 111 -4.61 -18.96 14.53
CA ALA A 111 -5.04 -17.85 13.71
C ALA A 111 -4.34 -17.94 12.33
N ALA A 112 -5.10 -17.71 11.27
CA ALA A 112 -4.55 -17.68 9.92
C ALA A 112 -3.49 -16.58 9.81
N ASP A 113 -2.36 -16.88 9.17
CA ASP A 113 -1.31 -15.89 8.93
C ASP A 113 -1.64 -15.10 7.66
N VAL A 114 -1.50 -13.78 7.74
CA VAL A 114 -1.76 -12.86 6.62
C VAL A 114 -0.44 -12.25 6.18
N SER A 115 -0.15 -12.38 4.88
CA SER A 115 1.01 -11.77 4.24
C SER A 115 0.58 -10.76 3.19
N LEU A 116 1.23 -9.61 3.18
CA LEU A 116 1.12 -8.60 2.13
C LEU A 116 2.04 -8.99 0.96
N LEU A 117 1.58 -8.74 -0.26
CA LEU A 117 2.39 -8.86 -1.47
C LEU A 117 2.84 -7.45 -1.89
N LEU A 118 4.12 -7.14 -1.73
CA LEU A 118 4.72 -5.83 -2.01
C LEU A 118 5.70 -5.90 -3.18
N LEU A 119 5.53 -5.01 -4.15
CA LEU A 119 6.56 -4.67 -5.13
C LEU A 119 7.41 -3.52 -4.58
N ASP A 120 8.71 -3.74 -4.53
CA ASP A 120 9.67 -2.75 -4.08
C ASP A 120 10.44 -2.20 -5.30
N PRO A 121 10.42 -0.88 -5.54
CA PRO A 121 11.11 -0.27 -6.69
C PRO A 121 12.63 -0.43 -6.63
N GLY A 122 13.19 -0.77 -5.47
CA GLY A 122 14.60 -1.11 -5.30
C GLY A 122 14.98 -2.52 -5.74
N LEU A 123 14.01 -3.38 -6.10
CA LEU A 123 14.31 -4.74 -6.57
C LEU A 123 14.90 -4.72 -7.99
N HIS A 124 15.97 -5.46 -8.18
CA HIS A 124 16.53 -5.71 -9.50
C HIS A 124 15.57 -6.60 -10.31
N THR A 125 14.95 -6.03 -11.34
CA THR A 125 13.87 -6.68 -12.11
C THR A 125 14.26 -8.05 -12.71
N PRO A 126 15.47 -8.23 -13.30
CA PRO A 126 15.88 -9.54 -13.81
C PRO A 126 15.88 -10.65 -12.74
N ASP A 127 16.29 -10.33 -11.51
CA ASP A 127 16.34 -11.31 -10.41
C ASP A 127 14.94 -11.72 -9.99
N LEU A 128 14.02 -10.74 -9.91
CA LEU A 128 12.61 -11.01 -9.62
C LEU A 128 11.99 -11.88 -10.71
N VAL A 129 12.24 -11.57 -11.99
CA VAL A 129 11.74 -12.37 -13.12
C VAL A 129 12.29 -13.80 -13.07
N ALA A 130 13.58 -13.97 -12.75
CA ALA A 130 14.20 -15.30 -12.61
C ALA A 130 13.60 -16.10 -11.43
N ALA A 131 13.39 -15.44 -10.28
CA ALA A 131 12.76 -16.05 -9.10
C ALA A 131 11.32 -16.49 -9.37
N LEU A 132 10.54 -15.66 -10.06
CA LEU A 132 9.16 -15.97 -10.45
C LEU A 132 9.10 -17.12 -11.46
N ARG A 133 9.95 -17.10 -12.51
CA ARG A 133 10.01 -18.18 -13.52
C ARG A 133 10.42 -19.52 -12.93
N SER A 134 11.40 -19.51 -12.02
CA SER A 134 11.87 -20.71 -11.33
C SER A 134 10.95 -21.15 -10.19
N LYS A 135 9.99 -20.31 -9.78
CA LYS A 135 9.11 -20.48 -8.62
C LYS A 135 9.85 -20.68 -7.30
N ARG A 136 11.06 -20.11 -7.17
CA ARG A 136 11.92 -20.24 -5.98
C ARG A 136 12.37 -18.86 -5.51
N GLY A 137 12.40 -18.65 -4.20
CA GLY A 137 12.92 -17.43 -3.56
C GLY A 137 12.08 -16.16 -3.75
N TRP A 138 11.08 -16.15 -4.65
CA TRP A 138 10.24 -14.97 -4.89
C TRP A 138 9.45 -14.52 -3.66
N GLN A 139 9.14 -15.46 -2.76
CA GLN A 139 8.36 -15.20 -1.53
C GLN A 139 9.12 -14.23 -0.62
N ASP A 140 10.42 -14.41 -0.44
CA ASP A 140 11.24 -13.51 0.38
C ASP A 140 11.37 -12.11 -0.26
N MET A 141 11.26 -12.03 -1.58
CA MET A 141 11.28 -10.77 -2.31
C MET A 141 9.98 -9.98 -2.13
N LEU A 142 8.83 -10.66 -2.19
CA LEU A 142 7.51 -10.01 -2.29
C LEU A 142 6.67 -10.04 -1.01
N LYS A 143 6.80 -11.06 -0.15
CA LYS A 143 5.90 -11.27 1.00
C LYS A 143 6.36 -10.53 2.24
N ARG A 144 5.45 -9.81 2.88
CA ARG A 144 5.67 -9.23 4.21
C ARG A 144 4.53 -9.60 5.15
N ASN A 145 4.84 -10.29 6.25
CA ASN A 145 3.89 -10.56 7.32
C ASN A 145 3.97 -9.49 8.42
N LEU A 146 3.09 -9.58 9.42
CA LEU A 146 3.01 -8.65 10.55
C LEU A 146 4.38 -8.41 11.23
N TYR A 147 5.18 -9.45 11.39
CA TYR A 147 6.48 -9.40 12.08
C TYR A 147 7.61 -8.81 11.23
N THR A 148 7.43 -8.72 9.91
CA THR A 148 8.38 -8.05 9.01
C THR A 148 8.11 -6.55 8.87
N LEU A 149 6.99 -6.05 9.40
CA LEU A 149 6.63 -4.64 9.38
C LEU A 149 7.23 -3.91 10.59
N ASN A 150 8.49 -3.50 10.45
CA ASN A 150 9.29 -2.98 11.58
C ASN A 150 9.26 -1.46 11.77
N MET A 151 8.66 -0.70 10.85
CA MET A 151 8.56 0.76 10.98
C MET A 151 7.44 1.15 11.95
N SER A 152 7.61 2.27 12.64
CA SER A 152 6.65 2.74 13.64
C SER A 152 5.34 3.24 13.03
N GLU A 153 5.38 3.70 11.79
CA GLU A 153 4.23 4.25 11.08
C GLU A 153 4.26 3.80 9.62
N TYR A 154 3.08 3.40 9.13
CA TYR A 154 2.82 3.15 7.73
C TYR A 154 1.63 3.99 7.27
N GLN A 155 1.69 4.50 6.06
CA GLN A 155 0.64 5.26 5.42
C GLN A 155 0.23 4.53 4.13
N LEU A 156 -1.07 4.39 3.95
CA LEU A 156 -1.67 3.81 2.75
C LEU A 156 -2.32 4.91 1.92
N MET A 157 -2.17 4.83 0.61
CA MET A 157 -2.99 5.59 -0.32
C MET A 157 -3.65 4.62 -1.29
N TYR A 158 -4.98 4.70 -1.35
CA TYR A 158 -5.82 3.95 -2.25
C TYR A 158 -6.51 4.91 -3.23
N ILE A 159 -6.94 4.37 -4.36
CA ILE A 159 -7.74 5.10 -5.33
C ILE A 159 -9.20 4.75 -5.03
N ALA A 160 -9.99 5.75 -4.69
CA ALA A 160 -11.44 5.61 -4.60
C ALA A 160 -12.04 5.57 -6.01
N ASP A 161 -13.19 4.90 -6.15
CA ASP A 161 -13.85 4.79 -7.44
C ASP A 161 -14.37 6.15 -7.94
N GLY A 162 -14.29 6.34 -9.26
CA GLY A 162 -14.76 7.55 -9.92
C GLY A 162 -13.74 8.68 -10.00
N VAL A 163 -14.21 9.86 -10.38
CA VAL A 163 -13.40 11.08 -10.52
C VAL A 163 -14.04 12.16 -9.68
N ALA A 164 -13.28 12.73 -8.74
CA ALA A 164 -13.77 13.80 -7.88
C ALA A 164 -14.13 15.05 -8.71
N THR A 165 -15.32 15.60 -8.46
CA THR A 165 -15.83 16.79 -9.16
C THR A 165 -16.48 17.77 -8.19
N GLY A 166 -16.63 19.03 -8.62
CA GLY A 166 -17.37 20.05 -7.84
C GLY A 166 -16.83 20.27 -6.43
N ALA A 167 -17.70 20.11 -5.43
CA ALA A 167 -17.38 20.31 -4.02
C ALA A 167 -16.36 19.30 -3.49
N GLU A 168 -16.44 18.04 -3.91
CA GLU A 168 -15.51 16.99 -3.49
C GLU A 168 -14.06 17.33 -3.89
N LEU A 169 -13.86 17.83 -5.12
CA LEU A 169 -12.55 18.29 -5.58
C LEU A 169 -12.00 19.45 -4.74
N ALA A 170 -12.88 20.32 -4.23
CA ALA A 170 -12.47 21.40 -3.34
C ALA A 170 -12.02 20.86 -1.97
N ASP A 171 -12.70 19.85 -1.44
CA ASP A 171 -12.36 19.20 -0.17
C ASP A 171 -11.04 18.42 -0.25
N LEU A 172 -10.71 17.86 -1.43
CA LEU A 172 -9.44 17.17 -1.70
C LEU A 172 -8.21 18.09 -1.73
N ARG A 173 -8.38 19.42 -1.67
CA ARG A 173 -7.25 20.35 -1.52
C ARG A 173 -6.56 20.23 -0.16
N ALA A 174 -7.29 19.73 0.84
CA ALA A 174 -6.74 19.45 2.15
C ALA A 174 -6.40 17.95 2.27
N ILE A 175 -5.18 17.66 2.72
CA ILE A 175 -4.79 16.26 3.01
C ILE A 175 -5.55 15.82 4.26
N GLN A 176 -6.50 14.91 4.07
CA GLN A 176 -7.22 14.28 5.17
C GLN A 176 -6.42 13.07 5.67
N LYS A 177 -6.21 13.00 6.99
CA LYS A 177 -5.65 11.82 7.64
C LYS A 177 -6.77 11.12 8.40
N PHE A 178 -7.02 9.87 8.06
CA PHE A 178 -7.92 9.00 8.81
C PHE A 178 -7.06 8.17 9.77
N CYS A 179 -7.22 8.41 11.08
CA CYS A 179 -6.51 7.70 12.15
C CYS A 179 -7.42 6.68 12.80
#